data_AF-A0A2V9JUY8-F1
#
_entry.id   AF-A0A2V9JUY8-F1
#
_cell.length_a   1.000
_cell.length_b   1.000
_cell.length_c   1.000
_cell.angle_alpha   90.00
_cell.angle_beta   90.00
_cell.angle_gamma   90.00
#
_symmetry.space_group_name_H-M   'P 1'
#
loop_
_entity.id
_entity.type
_entity.pdbx_description
1 polymer ?
#
loop_
_entity_poly.entity_id
_entity_poly.type
_entity_poly.pdbx_seq_one_letter_code
_entity_poly.pdbx_strand_id
1 'polypeptide(L)'
;MKQDYSRREFMKTASLAGVSLATSVYASSRPKELVTGETGTFPGKYKPTWDSLKQYRVPDWYLDAKFGIFLHWGIYAVPAYDNEWYPRNIYIRDSRVFDYHLKHFGPQSIFGYKDFIPKFTAEKWNPDHWAELFRKAGAKYVVPVGEHHDGFPMYDCSRTEWNAVKMGPRRDVVGELGR
;
A
#
# COMPACT_ATOMS: atom_id res chain seq x y z
N MET A 1 11.17 -51.09 4.66
CA MET A 1 9.91 -50.56 5.22
C MET A 1 10.04 -49.04 5.26
N LYS A 2 9.51 -48.31 4.27
CA LYS A 2 9.56 -46.84 4.21
C LYS A 2 8.19 -46.33 4.62
N GLN A 3 8.11 -45.55 5.70
CA GLN A 3 6.86 -44.89 6.10
C GLN A 3 6.62 -43.68 5.18
N ASP A 4 5.52 -43.71 4.45
CA ASP A 4 5.00 -42.57 3.70
C ASP A 4 4.29 -41.61 4.65
N TYR A 5 4.91 -40.47 4.94
CA TYR A 5 4.28 -39.39 5.69
C TYR A 5 3.58 -38.44 4.72
N SER A 6 2.25 -38.41 4.75
CA SER A 6 1.48 -37.44 3.96
C SER A 6 1.68 -36.00 4.49
N ARG A 7 1.59 -35.00 3.61
CA ARG A 7 1.61 -33.56 3.94
C ARG A 7 0.65 -33.17 5.07
N ARG A 8 -0.40 -33.96 5.31
CA ARG A 8 -1.41 -33.72 6.35
C ARG A 8 -0.91 -34.07 7.76
N GLU A 9 0.03 -35.00 7.90
CA GLU A 9 0.60 -35.40 9.18
C GLU A 9 1.70 -34.43 9.63
N PHE A 10 2.52 -33.91 8.71
CA PHE A 10 3.54 -32.89 9.01
C PHE A 10 2.95 -31.63 9.67
N MET A 11 1.77 -31.18 9.21
CA MET A 11 1.09 -30.00 9.76
C MET A 11 0.52 -30.23 11.16
N LYS A 12 0.17 -31.47 11.52
CA LYS A 12 -0.32 -31.80 12.86
C LYS A 12 0.81 -31.84 13.89
N THR A 13 1.97 -32.39 13.54
CA THR A 13 3.13 -32.47 14.43
C THR A 13 3.83 -31.13 14.65
N ALA A 14 3.84 -30.23 13.65
CA ALA A 14 4.43 -28.90 13.80
C ALA A 14 3.65 -27.98 14.77
N SER A 15 2.41 -28.34 15.11
CA SER A 15 1.53 -27.52 15.96
C SER A 15 1.72 -27.75 17.47
N LEU A 16 2.53 -28.73 17.89
CA LEU A 16 2.63 -29.17 19.30
C LEU A 16 4.01 -28.96 19.95
N ALA A 17 4.99 -28.41 19.24
CA ALA A 17 6.36 -28.20 19.77
C ALA A 17 6.74 -26.71 19.99
N GLY A 18 5.77 -25.79 19.96
CA GLY A 18 6.02 -24.34 20.05
C GLY A 18 5.30 -23.61 21.19
N VAL A 19 4.67 -24.32 22.13
CA VAL A 19 3.95 -23.70 23.26
C VAL A 19 4.66 -24.06 24.56
N SER A 20 5.72 -23.32 24.89
CA SER A 20 6.22 -23.09 26.26
C SER A 20 7.52 -22.28 26.23
N LEU A 21 7.42 -20.95 26.21
CA LEU A 21 8.20 -20.00 27.04
C LEU A 21 7.95 -18.56 26.53
N ALA A 22 6.97 -17.87 27.11
CA ALA A 22 6.93 -16.41 27.30
C ALA A 22 5.64 -15.99 28.04
N THR A 23 5.33 -16.69 29.13
CA THR A 23 4.36 -16.19 30.12
C THR A 23 5.12 -15.35 31.14
N SER A 24 5.26 -14.06 30.87
CA SER A 24 5.13 -12.94 31.81
C SER A 24 5.84 -11.71 31.21
N VAL A 25 5.30 -10.53 31.51
CA VAL A 25 5.73 -9.21 31.03
C VAL A 25 5.23 -8.81 29.63
N TYR A 26 3.91 -8.90 29.39
CA TYR A 26 3.16 -7.93 28.58
C TYR A 26 1.68 -7.94 29.00
N ALA A 27 1.43 -7.91 30.31
CA ALA A 27 0.14 -7.48 30.84
C ALA A 27 0.14 -5.94 30.94
N SER A 28 0.47 -5.24 29.85
CA SER A 28 0.26 -3.80 29.76
C SER A 28 -1.18 -3.56 29.34
N SER A 29 -2.04 -3.33 30.34
CA SER A 29 -3.30 -2.58 30.27
C SER A 29 -3.86 -2.37 28.85
N ARG A 30 -4.57 -3.36 28.31
CA ARG A 30 -5.58 -3.05 27.28
C ARG A 30 -6.67 -2.26 28.01
N PRO A 31 -6.99 -1.02 27.63
CA PRO A 31 -8.18 -0.39 28.14
C PRO A 31 -9.36 -1.28 27.72
N LYS A 32 -10.01 -1.90 28.72
CA LYS A 32 -11.27 -2.64 28.58
C LYS A 32 -12.46 -1.67 28.56
N GLU A 33 -12.30 -0.55 27.87
CA GLU A 33 -13.38 0.34 27.49
C GLU A 33 -13.33 0.45 25.98
N LEU A 34 -14.02 -0.48 25.32
CA LEU A 34 -14.67 -0.10 24.08
C LEU A 34 -15.55 1.08 24.46
N VAL A 35 -15.21 2.26 23.95
CA VAL A 35 -16.07 3.44 24.05
C VAL A 35 -17.45 3.01 23.60
N THR A 36 -18.35 2.76 24.57
CA THR A 36 -19.80 2.69 24.35
C THR A 36 -20.29 4.12 24.21
N GLY A 37 -19.62 4.89 23.35
CA GLY A 37 -20.11 6.18 22.89
C GLY A 37 -21.27 5.87 21.98
N GLU A 38 -22.41 6.47 22.29
CA GLU A 38 -23.63 6.43 21.49
C GLU A 38 -23.24 6.46 20.01
N THR A 39 -23.47 5.35 19.33
CA THR A 39 -23.26 5.28 17.89
C THR A 39 -24.23 6.27 17.30
N GLY A 40 -23.75 7.43 16.85
CA GLY A 40 -24.51 8.27 15.94
C GLY A 40 -25.12 7.38 14.86
N THR A 41 -26.32 7.70 14.41
CA THR A 41 -26.98 6.93 13.36
C THR A 41 -26.11 6.96 12.11
N PHE A 42 -25.31 5.91 11.89
CA PHE A 42 -24.54 5.76 10.67
C PHE A 42 -25.54 5.53 9.53
N PRO A 43 -25.67 6.47 8.58
CA PRO A 43 -26.56 6.25 7.45
C PRO A 43 -26.01 5.08 6.62
N GLY A 44 -26.81 4.03 6.43
CA GLY A 44 -26.47 2.90 5.57
C GLY A 44 -26.73 1.53 6.19
N LYS A 45 -26.47 0.48 5.38
CA LYS A 45 -26.69 -0.92 5.74
C LYS A 45 -25.75 -1.43 6.85
N TYR A 46 -24.56 -0.85 6.97
CA TYR A 46 -23.51 -1.35 7.86
C TYR A 46 -23.32 -0.46 9.10
N LYS A 47 -23.12 -1.10 10.25
CA LYS A 47 -22.66 -0.50 11.51
C LYS A 47 -21.15 -0.71 11.66
N PRO A 48 -20.43 0.13 12.44
CA PRO A 48 -19.00 -0.03 12.69
C PRO A 48 -18.72 -1.16 13.71
N THR A 49 -19.33 -2.32 13.52
CA THR A 49 -19.15 -3.51 14.36
C THR A 49 -18.80 -4.70 13.48
N TRP A 50 -17.99 -5.62 14.01
CA TRP A 50 -17.59 -6.82 13.28
C TRP A 50 -18.79 -7.64 12.82
N ASP A 51 -19.82 -7.76 13.65
CA ASP A 51 -21.01 -8.54 13.31
C ASP A 51 -21.80 -7.94 12.14
N SER A 52 -21.81 -6.60 12.01
CA SER A 52 -22.41 -5.97 10.84
C SER A 52 -21.53 -6.12 9.59
N LEU A 53 -20.22 -5.92 9.70
CA LEU A 53 -19.31 -6.00 8.55
C LEU A 53 -19.16 -7.42 7.97
N LYS A 54 -19.31 -8.47 8.79
CA LYS A 54 -19.36 -9.88 8.32
C LYS A 54 -20.51 -10.15 7.34
N GLN A 55 -21.52 -9.28 7.28
CA GLN A 55 -22.63 -9.39 6.34
C GLN A 55 -22.24 -8.96 4.91
N TYR A 56 -21.06 -8.37 4.72
CA TYR A 56 -20.55 -8.02 3.40
C TYR A 56 -20.45 -9.26 2.50
N ARG A 57 -20.83 -9.08 1.25
CA ARG A 57 -20.65 -10.05 0.18
C ARG A 57 -19.84 -9.36 -0.91
N VAL A 58 -18.80 -10.05 -1.37
CA VAL A 58 -18.03 -9.62 -2.53
C VAL A 58 -18.99 -9.51 -3.72
N PRO A 59 -19.03 -8.37 -4.43
CA PRO A 59 -19.96 -8.19 -5.52
C PRO A 59 -19.62 -9.09 -6.71
N ASP A 60 -20.65 -9.56 -7.43
CA ASP A 60 -20.50 -10.53 -8.52
C ASP A 60 -19.55 -10.03 -9.62
N TRP A 61 -19.59 -8.73 -9.95
CA TRP A 61 -18.68 -8.17 -10.97
C TRP A 61 -17.20 -8.40 -10.65
N TYR A 62 -16.80 -8.36 -9.37
CA TYR A 62 -15.41 -8.57 -8.97
C TYR A 62 -15.06 -10.06 -9.04
N LEU A 63 -16.01 -10.92 -8.66
CA LEU A 63 -15.86 -12.36 -8.85
C LEU A 63 -15.71 -12.68 -10.33
N ASP A 64 -16.47 -12.03 -11.22
CA ASP A 64 -16.46 -12.24 -12.66
C ASP A 64 -15.28 -11.59 -13.38
N ALA A 65 -14.69 -10.55 -12.81
CA ALA A 65 -13.60 -9.78 -13.40
C ALA A 65 -12.36 -10.64 -13.71
N LYS A 66 -11.99 -11.56 -12.81
CA LYS A 66 -10.83 -12.48 -12.83
C LYS A 66 -9.44 -11.83 -12.95
N PHE A 67 -9.30 -10.70 -13.63
CA PHE A 67 -8.04 -10.05 -13.94
C PHE A 67 -8.14 -8.53 -13.81
N GLY A 68 -7.15 -7.95 -13.13
CA GLY A 68 -6.98 -6.51 -13.02
C GLY A 68 -5.50 -6.13 -12.89
N ILE A 69 -5.22 -4.84 -13.05
CA ILE A 69 -3.86 -4.29 -13.06
C ILE A 69 -3.67 -3.37 -11.85
N PHE A 70 -2.59 -3.58 -11.10
CA PHE A 70 -2.17 -2.71 -10.01
C PHE A 70 -0.94 -1.90 -10.42
N LEU A 71 -0.91 -0.60 -10.10
CA LEU A 71 0.13 0.32 -10.58
C LEU A 71 0.89 0.95 -9.41
N HIS A 72 2.12 0.50 -9.18
CA HIS A 72 3.08 1.19 -8.31
C HIS A 72 3.75 2.33 -9.09
N TRP A 73 3.14 3.52 -9.01
CA TRP A 73 3.68 4.73 -9.62
C TRP A 73 3.49 5.92 -8.70
N GLY A 74 4.58 6.65 -8.47
CA GLY A 74 4.66 7.79 -7.55
C GLY A 74 6.07 8.41 -7.60
N ILE A 75 6.42 9.23 -6.61
CA ILE A 75 7.73 9.94 -6.59
C ILE A 75 8.91 8.97 -6.63
N TYR A 76 8.76 7.78 -6.02
CA TYR A 76 9.79 6.72 -6.03
C TYR A 76 10.14 6.21 -7.43
N ALA A 77 9.30 6.48 -8.44
CA ALA A 77 9.62 6.18 -9.84
C ALA A 77 10.62 7.17 -10.45
N VAL A 78 10.80 8.39 -9.89
CA VAL A 78 11.73 9.40 -10.40
C VAL A 78 13.20 8.94 -10.38
N PRO A 79 13.76 8.44 -9.27
CA PRO A 79 15.13 7.93 -9.25
C PRO A 79 15.32 6.65 -10.08
N ALA A 80 14.23 5.93 -10.39
CA ALA A 80 14.20 4.72 -11.21
C ALA A 80 15.27 3.67 -10.81
N TYR A 81 15.50 3.49 -9.51
CA TYR A 81 16.53 2.62 -8.98
C TYR A 81 15.99 1.76 -7.83
N ASP A 82 16.43 0.50 -7.80
CA ASP A 82 15.98 -0.53 -6.86
C ASP A 82 14.49 -0.87 -6.99
N ASN A 83 13.61 -0.22 -6.22
CA ASN A 83 12.16 -0.45 -6.19
C ASN A 83 11.44 0.69 -5.45
N GLU A 84 10.14 0.55 -5.21
CA GLU A 84 9.29 1.53 -4.51
C GLU A 84 9.67 1.80 -3.05
N TRP A 85 10.58 1.01 -2.46
CA TRP A 85 11.18 1.23 -1.13
C TRP A 85 12.43 2.10 -1.18
N TYR A 86 12.81 2.66 -2.34
CA TYR A 86 13.82 3.71 -2.44
C TYR A 86 13.72 4.79 -1.33
N PRO A 87 12.53 5.35 -1.01
CA PRO A 87 12.39 6.40 0.01
C PRO A 87 12.88 5.95 1.40
N ARG A 88 12.69 4.67 1.73
CA ARG A 88 13.18 4.06 2.97
C ARG A 88 14.67 3.74 2.87
N ASN A 89 15.07 3.10 1.78
CA ASN A 89 16.39 2.50 1.66
C ASN A 89 17.50 3.56 1.54
N ILE A 90 17.21 4.76 1.02
CA ILE A 90 18.20 5.85 1.00
C ILE A 90 18.66 6.30 2.39
N TYR A 91 17.96 5.91 3.47
CA TYR A 91 18.33 6.23 4.85
C TYR A 91 18.95 5.05 5.62
N ILE A 92 19.17 3.91 4.95
CA ILE A 92 19.85 2.74 5.52
C ILE A 92 21.31 2.74 5.06
N ARG A 93 22.23 3.17 5.95
CA ARG A 93 23.65 3.47 5.63
C ARG A 93 24.41 2.38 4.88
N ASP A 94 24.11 1.10 5.12
CA ASP A 94 24.82 -0.02 4.50
C ASP A 94 24.06 -0.63 3.31
N SER A 95 23.05 0.07 2.78
CA SER A 95 22.30 -0.41 1.63
C SER A 95 22.90 0.11 0.32
N ARG A 96 22.81 -0.71 -0.74
CA ARG A 96 23.17 -0.29 -2.11
C ARG A 96 22.44 0.98 -2.58
N VAL A 97 21.28 1.27 -1.99
CA VAL A 97 20.44 2.42 -2.34
C VAL A 97 20.97 3.69 -1.68
N PHE A 98 21.45 3.59 -0.44
CA PHE A 98 22.15 4.69 0.22
C PHE A 98 23.38 5.12 -0.56
N ASP A 99 24.24 4.16 -0.97
CA ASP A 99 25.45 4.44 -1.75
C ASP A 99 25.12 5.03 -3.12
N TYR A 100 24.11 4.46 -3.81
CA TYR A 100 23.63 4.99 -5.07
C TYR A 100 23.16 6.44 -4.92
N HIS A 101 22.37 6.72 -3.89
CA HIS A 101 21.84 8.06 -3.65
C HIS A 101 22.96 9.06 -3.37
N LEU A 102 23.89 8.72 -2.47
CA LEU A 102 25.04 9.54 -2.14
C LEU A 102 25.86 9.89 -3.39
N LYS A 103 26.09 8.91 -4.27
CA LYS A 103 26.86 9.09 -5.50
C LYS A 103 26.17 9.97 -6.55
N HIS A 104 24.85 9.87 -6.70
CA HIS A 104 24.13 10.53 -7.81
C HIS A 104 23.43 11.84 -7.43
N PHE A 105 23.03 11.99 -6.17
CA PHE A 105 22.28 13.15 -5.67
C PHE A 105 22.97 13.88 -4.52
N GLY A 106 23.93 13.23 -3.87
CA GLY A 106 24.67 13.77 -2.73
C GLY A 106 24.12 13.30 -1.38
N PRO A 107 24.63 13.86 -0.27
CA PRO A 107 24.20 13.47 1.07
C PRO A 107 22.70 13.72 1.28
N GLN A 108 22.03 12.80 1.97
CA GLN A 108 20.59 12.83 2.23
C GLN A 108 20.14 14.04 3.07
N SER A 109 21.08 14.65 3.81
CA SER A 109 20.86 15.89 4.55
C SER A 109 20.79 17.13 3.65
N ILE A 110 21.29 17.04 2.43
CA ILE A 110 21.28 18.10 1.42
C ILE A 110 20.21 17.82 0.36
N PHE A 111 20.16 16.60 -0.14
CA PHE A 111 19.15 16.12 -1.08
C PHE A 111 18.44 14.91 -0.47
N GLY A 112 17.28 15.12 0.14
CA GLY A 112 16.47 14.06 0.73
C GLY A 112 15.40 13.55 -0.22
N TYR A 113 14.61 12.56 0.21
CA TYR A 113 13.55 12.01 -0.65
C TYR A 113 12.53 13.06 -1.12
N LYS A 114 12.18 14.02 -0.25
CA LYS A 114 11.27 15.13 -0.58
C LYS A 114 11.74 15.95 -1.79
N ASP A 115 13.03 15.97 -2.09
CA ASP A 115 13.60 16.79 -3.16
C ASP A 115 13.37 16.18 -4.55
N PHE A 116 12.85 14.94 -4.61
CA PHE A 116 12.32 14.35 -5.85
C PHE A 116 10.91 14.80 -6.20
N ILE A 117 10.14 15.35 -5.24
CA ILE A 117 8.76 15.80 -5.48
C ILE A 117 8.64 16.76 -6.66
N PRO A 118 9.43 17.87 -6.74
CA PRO A 118 9.33 18.77 -7.89
C PRO A 118 9.80 18.14 -9.21
N LYS A 119 10.49 16.99 -9.16
CA LYS A 119 10.95 16.25 -10.34
C LYS A 119 9.93 15.23 -10.84
N PHE A 120 8.94 14.87 -10.02
CA PHE A 120 7.83 14.02 -10.42
C PHE A 120 6.78 14.85 -11.17
N THR A 121 6.98 15.10 -12.47
CA THR A 121 6.12 16.02 -13.25
C THR A 121 5.01 15.34 -14.02
N ALA A 122 5.10 14.03 -14.27
CA ALA A 122 4.18 13.27 -15.12
C ALA A 122 3.95 13.88 -16.52
N GLU A 123 4.97 14.54 -17.08
CA GLU A 123 4.83 15.37 -18.30
C GLU A 123 4.26 14.62 -19.52
N LYS A 124 4.59 13.33 -19.66
CA LYS A 124 4.13 12.47 -20.77
C LYS A 124 2.98 11.55 -20.38
N TRP A 125 2.40 11.73 -19.20
CA TRP A 125 1.36 10.84 -18.71
C TRP A 125 0.00 11.18 -19.33
N ASN A 126 -0.61 10.18 -19.95
CA ASN A 126 -1.94 10.25 -20.54
C ASN A 126 -2.82 9.12 -19.95
N PRO A 127 -3.82 9.43 -19.13
CA PRO A 127 -4.69 8.43 -18.50
C PRO A 127 -5.54 7.66 -19.52
N ASP A 128 -6.01 8.30 -20.60
CA ASP A 128 -6.81 7.64 -21.64
C ASP A 128 -5.99 6.56 -22.37
N HIS A 129 -4.71 6.86 -22.64
CA HIS A 129 -3.82 5.90 -23.27
C HIS A 129 -3.55 4.70 -22.35
N TRP A 130 -3.40 4.94 -21.05
CA TRP A 130 -3.28 3.87 -20.06
C TRP A 130 -4.55 3.03 -19.97
N ALA A 131 -5.72 3.66 -19.85
CA ALA A 131 -7.01 2.96 -19.82
C ALA A 131 -7.21 2.09 -21.06
N GLU A 132 -6.91 2.61 -22.25
CA GLU A 132 -6.99 1.86 -23.50
C GLU A 132 -6.02 0.67 -23.53
N LEU A 133 -4.79 0.86 -23.06
CA LEU A 133 -3.80 -0.22 -22.94
C LEU A 133 -4.29 -1.33 -21.99
N PHE A 134 -4.78 -0.96 -20.81
CA PHE A 134 -5.27 -1.92 -19.82
C PHE A 134 -6.50 -2.67 -20.31
N ARG A 135 -7.39 -2.00 -21.02
CA ARG A 135 -8.54 -2.61 -21.70
C ARG A 135 -8.09 -3.62 -22.76
N LYS A 136 -7.10 -3.27 -23.60
CA LYS A 136 -6.52 -4.19 -24.59
C LYS A 136 -5.85 -5.40 -23.96
N ALA A 137 -5.23 -5.22 -22.78
CA ALA A 137 -4.67 -6.33 -22.00
C ALA A 137 -5.74 -7.26 -21.40
N GLY A 138 -7.02 -6.88 -21.46
CA GLY A 138 -8.14 -7.66 -20.94
C GLY A 138 -8.48 -7.40 -19.47
N ALA A 139 -7.86 -6.40 -18.84
CA ALA A 139 -8.12 -6.04 -17.45
C ALA A 139 -9.58 -5.59 -17.27
N LYS A 140 -10.20 -6.03 -16.17
CA LYS A 140 -11.58 -5.66 -15.80
C LYS A 140 -11.63 -4.65 -14.66
N TYR A 141 -10.51 -4.43 -13.99
CA TYR A 141 -10.33 -3.36 -13.02
C TYR A 141 -8.87 -2.91 -12.99
N VAL A 142 -8.66 -1.66 -12.60
CA VAL A 142 -7.35 -1.04 -12.44
C VAL A 142 -7.30 -0.41 -11.06
N VAL A 143 -6.18 -0.57 -10.37
CA VAL A 143 -5.95 0.00 -9.03
C VAL A 143 -4.63 0.75 -9.03
N PRO A 144 -4.66 2.09 -9.20
CA PRO A 144 -3.48 2.89 -8.93
C PRO A 144 -3.20 2.94 -7.43
N VAL A 145 -1.94 3.04 -7.05
CA VAL A 145 -1.57 3.40 -5.68
C VAL A 145 -2.11 4.80 -5.37
N GLY A 146 -3.08 4.88 -4.45
CA GLY A 146 -3.59 6.17 -3.96
C GLY A 146 -2.59 6.89 -3.06
N GLU A 147 -1.87 6.15 -2.22
CA GLU A 147 -0.76 6.62 -1.38
C GLU A 147 0.10 5.38 -1.04
N HIS A 148 1.42 5.49 -1.18
CA HIS A 148 2.36 4.43 -0.78
C HIS A 148 2.95 4.71 0.61
N HIS A 149 3.94 3.91 1.04
CA HIS A 149 4.64 4.10 2.30
C HIS A 149 5.48 5.39 2.38
N ASP A 150 5.61 6.14 1.30
CA ASP A 150 6.31 7.42 1.27
C ASP A 150 5.44 8.62 1.69
N GLY A 151 4.15 8.39 1.96
CA GLY A 151 3.25 9.38 2.54
C GLY A 151 2.80 10.48 1.57
N PHE A 152 2.86 10.22 0.25
CA PHE A 152 2.46 11.18 -0.77
C PHE A 152 1.17 10.73 -1.47
N PRO A 153 0.00 11.28 -1.10
CA PRO A 153 -1.24 11.07 -1.82
C PRO A 153 -1.15 11.47 -3.29
N MET A 154 -1.59 10.57 -4.16
CA MET A 154 -1.68 10.74 -5.61
C MET A 154 -3.01 11.39 -6.05
N TYR A 155 -3.73 12.03 -5.11
CA TYR A 155 -5.03 12.69 -5.27
C TYR A 155 -5.11 13.99 -4.47
N ASP A 156 -6.16 14.79 -4.63
CA ASP A 156 -6.35 16.00 -3.81
C ASP A 156 -6.70 15.64 -2.36
N CYS A 157 -5.68 15.61 -1.50
CA CYS A 157 -5.83 15.32 -0.09
C CYS A 157 -5.94 16.61 0.73
N SER A 158 -7.06 16.79 1.44
CA SER A 158 -7.29 17.92 2.34
C SER A 158 -6.47 17.87 3.63
N ARG A 159 -5.91 16.71 3.98
CA ARG A 159 -5.18 16.49 5.24
C ARG A 159 -3.68 16.76 5.17
N THR A 160 -3.14 16.99 3.97
CA THR A 160 -1.72 17.29 3.78
C THR A 160 -1.51 18.23 2.60
N GLU A 161 -0.43 19.01 2.64
CA GLU A 161 0.06 19.79 1.51
C GLU A 161 0.89 18.94 0.53
N TRP A 162 1.43 17.82 1.01
CA TRP A 162 2.30 16.91 0.26
C TRP A 162 1.47 15.96 -0.61
N ASN A 163 0.84 16.46 -1.67
CA ASN A 163 0.07 15.63 -2.59
C ASN A 163 0.28 16.01 -4.06
N ALA A 164 -0.13 15.12 -4.98
CA ALA A 164 0.09 15.26 -6.42
C ALA A 164 -0.63 16.45 -7.08
N VAL A 165 -1.68 16.99 -6.46
CA VAL A 165 -2.39 18.17 -6.95
C VAL A 165 -1.68 19.45 -6.55
N LYS A 166 -1.15 19.50 -5.32
CA LYS A 166 -0.47 20.66 -4.74
C LYS A 166 1.04 20.69 -5.02
N MET A 167 1.63 19.60 -5.48
CA MET A 167 3.07 19.49 -5.77
C MET A 167 3.32 18.59 -6.97
N GLY A 168 4.57 18.47 -7.42
CA GLY A 168 4.97 17.55 -8.49
C GLY A 168 4.15 17.74 -9.77
N PRO A 169 3.28 16.76 -10.14
CA PRO A 169 2.60 16.78 -11.43
C PRO A 169 1.46 17.80 -11.51
N ARG A 170 1.01 18.37 -10.38
CA ARG A 170 -0.14 19.30 -10.32
C ARG A 170 -1.41 18.72 -10.92
N ARG A 171 -1.63 17.42 -10.71
CA ARG A 171 -2.70 16.62 -11.31
C ARG A 171 -3.28 15.67 -10.28
N ASP A 172 -4.59 15.43 -10.36
CA ASP A 172 -5.25 14.43 -9.54
C ASP A 172 -5.12 13.07 -10.24
N VAL A 173 -4.02 12.37 -9.99
CA VAL A 173 -3.67 11.15 -10.74
C VAL A 173 -4.71 10.04 -10.55
N VAL A 174 -5.19 9.85 -9.32
CA VAL A 174 -6.26 8.86 -9.04
C VAL A 174 -7.57 9.31 -9.68
N GLY A 175 -7.95 10.58 -9.51
CA GLY A 175 -9.19 11.13 -10.05
C GLY A 175 -9.23 11.17 -11.57
N GLU A 176 -8.12 11.44 -12.24
CA GLU A 176 -8.03 11.46 -13.71
C GLU A 176 -8.00 10.06 -14.32
N LEU A 177 -7.36 9.07 -13.68
CA LEU A 177 -7.37 7.68 -14.16
C LEU A 177 -8.70 6.97 -13.89
N GLY A 178 -9.49 7.44 -12.93
CA GLY A 178 -10.78 6.86 -12.55
C GLY A 178 -11.99 7.35 -13.35
N ARG A 179 -11.77 8.20 -14.38
CA ARG A 179 -12.83 8.70 -15.28
C ARG A 179 -13.15 7.70 -16.37
#